data_AF-A0A0A0DTH0-F1
#
_entry.id   AF-A0A0A0DTH0-F1
#
_cell.length_a   1.000
_cell.length_b   1.000
_cell.length_c   1.000
_cell.angle_alpha   90.00
_cell.angle_beta   90.00
_cell.angle_gamma   90.00
#
_symmetry.space_group_name_H-M   'P 1'
#
loop_
_entity.id
_entity.type
_entity.pdbx_description
1 polymer ?
#
loop_
_entity_poly.entity_id
_entity_poly.type
_entity_poly.pdbx_seq_one_letter_code
_entity_poly.pdbx_strand_id
1 'polypeptide(L)'
;MKFFKQFSMSFLAVAATAASAATTQPFTATTATVTLDTSYLTANGYTVSGVGSSTYNATTGVLTDPVQAISLTTNPGPLTIDFSDTSGMALKKGLSTVKLLNFTYDVATNSLFGDINAGLLFNLNNQSLLTATTVAGDFGGSALDNVSSSASTRTLNLAASDFVLSDAFKTFLTDNGADPASMAFVASMVKSVNIGTVTSIPAIPEPSTYALMGLGLVGIAFTARRKMAA
;
A
#
# COMPACT_ATOMS: atom_id res chain seq x y z
N MET A 1 -24.00 19.41 -8.50
CA MET A 1 -23.14 20.46 -7.87
C MET A 1 -22.80 20.20 -6.39
N LYS A 2 -23.35 19.18 -5.70
CA LYS A 2 -23.03 18.88 -4.29
C LYS A 2 -21.65 18.22 -4.08
N PHE A 3 -21.17 17.45 -5.07
CA PHE A 3 -19.85 16.79 -5.01
C PHE A 3 -18.65 17.76 -5.06
N PHE A 4 -18.77 18.91 -5.73
CA PHE A 4 -17.68 19.88 -5.87
C PHE A 4 -17.45 20.75 -4.63
N LYS A 5 -18.51 21.05 -3.86
CA LYS A 5 -18.37 21.84 -2.62
C LYS A 5 -17.75 21.05 -1.47
N GLN A 6 -17.89 19.72 -1.46
CA GLN A 6 -17.30 18.85 -0.43
C GLN A 6 -15.84 18.49 -0.70
N PHE A 7 -15.37 18.60 -1.95
CA PHE A 7 -13.98 18.31 -2.32
C PHE A 7 -13.07 19.55 -2.29
N SER A 8 -13.63 20.75 -2.46
CA SER A 8 -12.85 22.01 -2.59
C SER A 8 -12.69 22.85 -1.31
N MET A 9 -13.46 22.59 -0.24
CA MET A 9 -13.47 23.46 0.96
C MET A 9 -12.56 23.00 2.09
N SER A 10 -11.85 21.89 1.90
CA SER A 10 -11.43 21.07 3.03
C SER A 10 -9.92 20.87 3.14
N PHE A 11 -9.09 21.74 2.56
CA PHE A 11 -7.69 21.39 2.42
C PHE A 11 -6.69 22.51 2.70
N LEU A 12 -6.43 22.73 3.99
CA LEU A 12 -5.30 23.53 4.48
C LEU A 12 -4.72 22.88 5.75
N ALA A 13 -3.57 22.20 5.65
CA ALA A 13 -2.51 22.19 6.67
C ALA A 13 -1.34 21.29 6.25
N VAL A 14 -0.15 21.83 6.50
CA VAL A 14 1.19 21.28 6.26
C VAL A 14 1.51 20.17 7.25
N ALA A 15 2.09 19.06 6.79
CA ALA A 15 2.82 18.12 7.63
C ALA A 15 4.32 18.21 7.26
N ALA A 16 5.09 18.86 8.13
CA ALA A 16 6.54 18.84 8.08
C ALA A 16 7.03 17.68 8.97
N THR A 17 7.69 16.68 8.39
CA THR A 17 8.43 15.67 9.14
C THR A 17 9.93 15.87 8.93
N ALA A 18 10.67 15.74 10.02
CA ALA A 18 12.10 16.02 10.11
C ALA A 18 12.90 15.15 9.13
N ALA A 19 13.75 15.79 8.32
CA ALA A 19 14.71 15.13 7.48
C ALA A 19 15.84 14.54 8.34
N SER A 20 15.71 13.28 8.73
CA SER A 20 16.86 12.47 9.13
C SER A 20 17.69 12.16 7.90
N ALA A 21 19.02 12.22 7.99
CA ALA A 21 19.92 11.90 6.87
C ALA A 21 19.74 10.41 6.49
N ALA A 22 18.93 10.15 5.47
CA ALA A 22 18.60 8.81 5.04
C ALA A 22 19.75 8.19 4.24
N THR A 23 20.10 6.95 4.57
CA THR A 23 21.17 6.19 3.90
C THR A 23 20.58 5.39 2.74
N THR A 24 20.85 5.81 1.50
CA THR A 24 20.38 5.10 0.29
C THR A 24 20.94 3.68 0.21
N GLN A 25 20.09 2.71 -0.12
CA GLN A 25 20.43 1.30 -0.26
C GLN A 25 20.40 0.88 -1.74
N PRO A 26 21.44 0.19 -2.25
CA PRO A 26 21.42 -0.32 -3.62
C PRO A 26 20.40 -1.45 -3.82
N PHE A 27 19.62 -1.43 -4.91
CA PHE A 27 18.55 -2.41 -5.15
C PHE A 27 18.33 -2.77 -6.62
N THR A 28 17.64 -3.90 -6.86
CA THR A 28 17.35 -4.43 -8.22
C THR A 28 15.91 -4.24 -8.68
N ALA A 29 14.93 -4.16 -7.77
CA ALA A 29 13.52 -4.09 -8.14
C ALA A 29 13.14 -2.69 -8.63
N THR A 30 13.09 -2.48 -9.95
CA THR A 30 12.94 -1.14 -10.54
C THR A 30 11.49 -0.66 -10.68
N THR A 31 10.50 -1.50 -10.42
CA THR A 31 9.08 -1.15 -10.61
C THR A 31 8.19 -1.74 -9.53
N ALA A 32 7.20 -0.97 -9.13
CA ALA A 32 6.07 -1.37 -8.31
C ALA A 32 4.80 -1.49 -9.14
N THR A 33 3.91 -2.39 -8.72
CA THR A 33 2.60 -2.57 -9.32
C THR A 33 1.53 -2.35 -8.28
N VAL A 34 0.57 -1.48 -8.59
CA VAL A 34 -0.61 -1.20 -7.78
C VAL A 34 -1.84 -1.77 -8.49
N THR A 35 -2.56 -2.66 -7.82
CA THR A 35 -3.80 -3.22 -8.39
C THR A 35 -5.00 -2.41 -7.91
N LEU A 36 -5.77 -1.90 -8.86
CA LEU A 36 -6.98 -1.12 -8.60
C LEU A 36 -8.25 -1.95 -8.84
N ASP A 37 -9.32 -1.63 -8.12
CA ASP A 37 -10.64 -2.22 -8.38
C ASP A 37 -11.29 -1.60 -9.63
N THR A 38 -11.10 -2.25 -10.78
CA THR A 38 -11.66 -1.81 -12.07
C THR A 38 -13.18 -1.87 -12.11
N SER A 39 -13.80 -2.83 -11.42
CA SER A 39 -15.25 -2.96 -11.32
C SER A 39 -15.83 -1.75 -10.59
N TYR A 40 -15.23 -1.36 -9.47
CA TYR A 40 -15.61 -0.17 -8.72
C TYR A 40 -15.41 1.11 -9.53
N LEU A 41 -14.24 1.27 -10.17
CA LEU A 41 -13.91 2.43 -10.99
C LEU A 41 -14.92 2.62 -12.12
N THR A 42 -15.20 1.56 -12.86
CA THR A 42 -16.12 1.58 -14.01
C THR A 42 -17.55 1.86 -13.57
N ALA A 43 -18.03 1.18 -12.51
CA ALA A 43 -19.38 1.37 -11.98
C ALA A 43 -19.64 2.81 -11.51
N ASN A 44 -18.60 3.51 -11.05
CA ASN A 44 -18.69 4.89 -10.55
C ASN A 44 -18.27 5.95 -11.57
N GLY A 45 -17.99 5.56 -12.82
CA GLY A 45 -17.63 6.46 -13.92
C GLY A 45 -16.26 7.12 -13.77
N TYR A 46 -15.33 6.47 -13.05
CA TYR A 46 -13.95 6.90 -12.97
C TYR A 46 -13.14 6.32 -14.12
N THR A 47 -12.24 7.14 -14.65
CA THR A 47 -11.22 6.74 -15.61
C THR A 47 -9.85 6.98 -14.98
N VAL A 48 -8.93 6.04 -15.20
CA VAL A 48 -7.59 6.09 -14.63
C VAL A 48 -6.57 6.12 -15.76
N SER A 49 -5.51 6.88 -15.56
CA SER A 49 -4.35 6.91 -16.46
C SER A 49 -3.06 7.08 -15.65
N GLY A 50 -1.96 6.47 -16.09
CA GLY A 50 -0.63 6.74 -15.54
C GLY A 50 -0.20 8.17 -15.85
N VAL A 51 0.61 8.74 -14.95
CA VAL A 51 1.23 10.07 -15.12
C VAL A 51 2.75 9.92 -15.05
N GLY A 52 3.48 10.73 -15.80
CA GLY A 52 4.94 10.66 -15.82
C GLY A 52 5.42 9.34 -16.42
N SER A 53 6.27 8.63 -15.67
CA SER A 53 6.81 7.33 -16.07
C SER A 53 5.91 6.15 -15.71
N SER A 54 4.79 6.39 -15.03
CA SER A 54 3.85 5.32 -14.69
C SER A 54 3.00 4.91 -15.88
N THR A 55 2.70 3.62 -15.96
CA THR A 55 1.78 3.07 -16.96
C THR A 55 0.57 2.45 -16.30
N TYR A 56 -0.62 2.65 -16.87
CA TYR A 56 -1.84 2.01 -16.38
C TYR A 56 -2.44 1.08 -17.44
N ASN A 57 -2.71 -0.17 -17.06
CA ASN A 57 -3.43 -1.13 -17.88
C ASN A 57 -4.89 -1.21 -17.41
N ALA A 58 -5.81 -0.63 -18.20
CA ALA A 58 -7.23 -0.60 -17.88
C ALA A 58 -7.91 -1.99 -17.89
N THR A 59 -7.36 -2.96 -18.60
CA THR A 59 -7.90 -4.33 -18.67
C THR A 59 -7.60 -5.10 -17.39
N THR A 60 -6.39 -4.98 -16.86
CA THR A 60 -5.97 -5.69 -15.64
C THR A 60 -6.17 -4.85 -14.37
N GLY A 61 -6.36 -3.54 -14.51
CA GLY A 61 -6.44 -2.62 -13.36
C GLY A 61 -5.09 -2.32 -12.73
N VAL A 62 -3.98 -2.68 -13.38
CA VAL A 62 -2.64 -2.54 -12.82
C VAL A 62 -2.02 -1.23 -13.24
N LEU A 63 -1.66 -0.40 -12.26
CA LEU A 63 -0.75 0.73 -12.41
C LEU A 63 0.67 0.24 -12.12
N THR A 64 1.63 0.57 -12.97
CA THR A 64 3.05 0.27 -12.78
C THR A 64 3.81 1.58 -12.63
N ASP A 65 4.62 1.71 -11.60
CA ASP A 65 5.36 2.92 -11.27
C ASP A 65 6.82 2.59 -10.92
N PRO A 66 7.83 3.31 -11.46
CA PRO A 66 9.22 3.04 -11.12
C PRO A 66 9.56 3.37 -9.67
N VAL A 67 10.34 2.50 -9.03
CA VAL A 67 10.96 2.74 -7.73
C VAL A 67 12.25 3.52 -7.98
N GLN A 68 12.38 4.69 -7.37
CA GLN A 68 13.52 5.59 -7.56
C GLN A 68 14.62 5.30 -6.54
N ALA A 69 14.26 5.18 -5.27
CA ALA A 69 15.22 4.98 -4.19
C ALA A 69 14.66 4.11 -3.07
N ILE A 70 15.59 3.50 -2.33
CA ILE A 70 15.31 2.85 -1.06
C ILE A 70 16.27 3.45 -0.05
N SER A 71 15.79 3.82 1.13
CA SER A 71 16.61 4.48 2.14
C SER A 71 16.34 3.96 3.55
N LEU A 72 17.32 4.18 4.43
CA LEU A 72 17.26 3.84 5.85
C LEU A 72 17.45 5.10 6.68
N THR A 73 16.52 5.38 7.60
CA THR A 73 16.61 6.49 8.55
C THR A 73 17.39 6.13 9.82
N THR A 74 17.41 4.84 10.19
CA THR A 74 18.24 4.27 11.25
C THR A 74 18.94 3.01 10.77
N ASN A 75 20.09 2.67 11.37
CA ASN A 75 20.86 1.47 11.00
C ASN A 75 21.22 0.65 12.25
N PRO A 76 20.64 -0.56 12.43
CA PRO A 76 19.57 -1.15 11.62
C PRO A 76 18.24 -0.39 11.77
N GLY A 77 17.34 -0.55 10.80
CA GLY A 77 16.06 0.17 10.82
C GLY A 77 15.09 -0.19 9.71
N PRO A 78 13.88 0.41 9.76
CA PRO A 78 12.88 0.23 8.73
C PRO A 78 13.25 0.97 7.44
N LEU A 79 12.82 0.40 6.31
CA LEU A 79 13.02 0.99 5.01
C LEU A 79 11.98 2.08 4.69
N THR A 80 12.44 3.07 3.94
CA THR A 80 11.59 3.98 3.19
C THR A 80 11.82 3.72 1.71
N ILE A 81 10.73 3.62 0.95
CA ILE A 81 10.74 3.30 -0.49
C ILE A 81 10.18 4.50 -1.23
N ASP A 82 11.01 5.14 -2.05
CA ASP A 82 10.65 6.32 -2.82
C ASP A 82 10.35 5.92 -4.26
N PHE A 83 9.18 6.32 -4.74
CA PHE A 83 8.79 6.18 -6.14
C PHE A 83 9.24 7.42 -6.93
N SER A 84 9.02 7.43 -8.24
CA SER A 84 9.42 8.58 -9.05
C SER A 84 8.57 9.82 -8.73
N ASP A 85 9.23 10.93 -8.39
CA ASP A 85 8.61 12.19 -7.94
C ASP A 85 7.59 12.76 -8.94
N THR A 86 7.83 12.56 -10.24
CA THR A 86 6.97 13.07 -11.32
C THR A 86 5.94 12.05 -11.80
N SER A 87 5.94 10.87 -11.22
CA SER A 87 5.15 9.73 -11.66
C SER A 87 4.01 9.45 -10.67
N GLY A 88 2.97 8.80 -11.16
CA GLY A 88 1.86 8.34 -10.35
C GLY A 88 0.61 8.11 -11.19
N MET A 89 -0.52 8.61 -10.71
CA MET A 89 -1.83 8.29 -11.28
C MET A 89 -2.70 9.53 -11.42
N ALA A 90 -3.44 9.62 -12.52
CA ALA A 90 -4.55 10.56 -12.68
C ALA A 90 -5.88 9.79 -12.63
N LEU A 91 -6.75 10.20 -11.72
CA LEU A 91 -8.15 9.82 -11.69
C LEU A 91 -8.99 10.94 -12.30
N LYS A 92 -9.80 10.60 -13.30
CA LYS A 92 -10.72 11.51 -13.95
C LYS A 92 -12.16 11.06 -13.80
N LYS A 93 -13.04 12.00 -13.46
CA LYS A 93 -14.49 11.83 -13.41
C LYS A 93 -15.16 13.02 -14.10
N GLY A 94 -15.78 12.78 -15.25
CA GLY A 94 -16.32 13.85 -16.09
C GLY A 94 -15.23 14.83 -16.50
N LEU A 95 -15.36 16.10 -16.07
CA LEU A 95 -14.38 17.17 -16.35
C LEU A 95 -13.30 17.32 -15.26
N SER A 96 -13.48 16.68 -14.11
CA SER A 96 -12.54 16.77 -12.99
C SER A 96 -11.41 15.77 -13.14
N THR A 97 -10.19 16.21 -12.89
CA THR A 97 -9.01 15.33 -12.81
C THR A 97 -8.29 15.57 -11.49
N VAL A 98 -8.00 14.50 -10.77
CA VAL A 98 -7.14 14.48 -9.58
C VAL A 98 -5.91 13.68 -9.93
N LYS A 99 -4.73 14.23 -9.70
CA LYS A 99 -3.45 13.54 -9.84
C LYS A 99 -2.92 13.19 -8.45
N LEU A 100 -2.42 11.99 -8.32
CA LEU A 100 -1.71 11.49 -7.16
C LEU A 100 -0.28 11.20 -7.63
N LEU A 101 0.70 11.87 -7.03
CA LEU A 101 2.09 11.88 -7.50
C LEU A 101 3.04 11.74 -6.32
N ASN A 102 4.34 11.57 -6.62
CA ASN A 102 5.42 11.66 -5.64
C ASN A 102 5.17 10.75 -4.43
N PHE A 103 4.96 9.47 -4.72
CA PHE A 103 4.66 8.52 -3.66
C PHE A 103 5.91 8.13 -2.90
N THR A 104 5.74 7.90 -1.60
CA THR A 104 6.74 7.26 -0.74
C THR A 104 6.03 6.26 0.16
N TYR A 105 6.58 5.06 0.31
CA TYR A 105 6.09 4.06 1.25
C TYR A 105 7.02 3.95 2.45
N ASP A 106 6.49 4.19 3.64
CA ASP A 106 7.21 4.05 4.90
C ASP A 106 6.85 2.72 5.57
N VAL A 107 7.82 1.82 5.71
CA VAL A 107 7.64 0.52 6.37
C VAL A 107 7.46 0.67 7.88
N ALA A 108 8.01 1.72 8.51
CA ALA A 108 7.89 1.91 9.96
C ALA A 108 6.43 2.08 10.38
N THR A 109 5.65 2.77 9.55
CA THR A 109 4.25 3.11 9.79
C THR A 109 3.29 2.39 8.83
N ASN A 110 3.82 1.54 7.95
CA ASN A 110 3.09 0.88 6.84
C ASN A 110 2.25 1.86 6.00
N SER A 111 2.69 3.11 5.91
CA SER A 111 1.91 4.20 5.33
C SER A 111 2.44 4.62 3.97
N LEU A 112 1.52 4.81 3.04
CA LEU A 112 1.76 5.37 1.72
C LEU A 112 1.52 6.88 1.78
N PHE A 113 2.58 7.63 1.54
CA PHE A 113 2.58 9.08 1.40
C PHE A 113 2.50 9.45 -0.07
N GLY A 114 1.94 10.62 -0.36
CA GLY A 114 1.97 11.19 -1.70
C GLY A 114 1.36 12.59 -1.79
N ASP A 115 1.51 13.18 -2.96
CA ASP A 115 0.96 14.48 -3.30
C ASP A 115 -0.41 14.31 -3.95
N ILE A 116 -1.37 15.17 -3.59
CA ILE A 116 -2.70 15.23 -4.23
C ILE A 116 -2.84 16.56 -4.96
N ASN A 117 -2.97 16.52 -6.28
CA ASN A 117 -3.22 17.69 -7.12
C ASN A 117 -4.60 17.58 -7.78
N ALA A 118 -5.56 18.41 -7.37
CA ALA A 118 -6.90 18.48 -7.93
C ALA A 118 -7.13 19.84 -8.63
N GLY A 119 -6.27 20.14 -9.61
CA GLY A 119 -6.36 21.34 -10.43
C GLY A 119 -5.63 22.55 -9.82
N LEU A 120 -6.01 23.76 -10.24
CA LEU A 120 -5.28 24.99 -9.88
C LEU A 120 -5.41 25.39 -8.41
N LEU A 121 -6.48 24.96 -7.73
CA LEU A 121 -6.85 25.44 -6.40
C LEU A 121 -6.50 24.47 -5.28
N PHE A 122 -6.00 23.28 -5.62
CA PHE A 122 -5.90 22.19 -4.67
C PHE A 122 -4.65 21.37 -4.89
N ASN A 123 -3.67 21.57 -4.04
CA ASN A 123 -2.40 20.86 -4.07
C ASN A 123 -1.99 20.58 -2.63
N LEU A 124 -1.99 19.30 -2.28
CA LEU A 124 -1.42 18.82 -1.05
C LEU A 124 -0.12 18.12 -1.36
N ASN A 125 0.87 18.35 -0.51
CA ASN A 125 2.17 17.71 -0.65
C ASN A 125 2.42 16.81 0.56
N ASN A 126 3.05 15.67 0.32
CA ASN A 126 3.52 14.71 1.31
C ASN A 126 2.46 14.31 2.35
N GLN A 127 1.26 13.97 1.88
CA GLN A 127 0.18 13.54 2.77
C GLN A 127 0.28 12.04 2.98
N SER A 128 0.12 11.59 4.23
CA SER A 128 -0.14 10.17 4.48
C SER A 128 -1.53 9.85 3.96
N LEU A 129 -1.65 9.05 2.91
CA LEU A 129 -2.92 8.78 2.22
C LEU A 129 -3.57 7.50 2.72
N LEU A 130 -2.79 6.42 2.75
CA LEU A 130 -3.26 5.07 3.03
C LEU A 130 -2.31 4.38 4.01
N THR A 131 -2.84 3.50 4.83
CA THR A 131 -2.06 2.62 5.69
C THR A 131 -2.42 1.18 5.34
N ALA A 132 -1.42 0.38 5.01
CA ALA A 132 -1.61 -1.06 4.76
C ALA A 132 -1.79 -1.77 6.10
N THR A 133 -2.78 -2.66 6.18
CA THR A 133 -2.98 -3.49 7.40
C THR A 133 -2.31 -4.85 7.27
N THR A 134 -2.05 -5.30 6.04
CA THR A 134 -1.29 -6.51 5.75
C THR A 134 -0.04 -6.12 4.97
N VAL A 135 1.13 -6.45 5.50
CA VAL A 135 2.42 -6.21 4.85
C VAL A 135 3.29 -7.44 4.98
N ALA A 136 3.85 -7.89 3.86
CA ALA A 136 4.81 -8.98 3.80
C ALA A 136 5.94 -8.61 2.83
N GLY A 137 7.17 -8.99 3.14
CA GLY A 137 8.30 -8.71 2.26
C GLY A 137 9.65 -8.84 2.94
N ASP A 138 10.69 -8.65 2.15
CA ASP A 138 12.08 -8.69 2.57
C ASP A 138 12.95 -7.81 1.67
N PHE A 139 14.12 -7.44 2.20
CA PHE A 139 15.16 -6.75 1.44
C PHE A 139 16.46 -7.53 1.51
N GLY A 140 16.72 -8.32 0.45
CA GLY A 140 17.85 -9.25 0.39
C GLY A 140 17.85 -10.27 1.52
N GLY A 141 16.67 -10.80 1.88
CA GLY A 141 16.46 -11.78 2.95
C GLY A 141 16.34 -11.19 4.36
N SER A 142 16.46 -9.87 4.53
CA SER A 142 16.23 -9.19 5.81
C SER A 142 14.79 -8.70 5.93
N ALA A 143 14.20 -8.77 7.11
CA ALA A 143 12.88 -8.20 7.37
C ALA A 143 12.89 -6.68 7.11
N LEU A 144 11.83 -6.15 6.47
CA LEU A 144 11.78 -4.77 5.98
C LEU A 144 11.86 -3.69 7.09
N ASP A 145 11.51 -4.05 8.33
CA ASP A 145 11.52 -3.20 9.52
C ASP A 145 12.87 -3.20 10.27
N ASN A 146 13.77 -4.11 9.91
CA ASN A 146 15.05 -4.30 10.59
C ASN A 146 16.18 -4.62 9.60
N VAL A 147 16.41 -3.69 8.69
CA VAL A 147 17.44 -3.81 7.65
C VAL A 147 18.71 -3.08 8.09
N SER A 148 19.85 -3.74 7.95
CA SER A 148 21.17 -3.10 8.08
C SER A 148 21.61 -2.48 6.75
N SER A 149 22.34 -1.37 6.84
CA SER A 149 22.94 -0.73 5.67
C SER A 149 23.95 -1.66 4.99
N SER A 150 23.95 -1.65 3.65
CA SER A 150 24.86 -2.47 2.84
C SER A 150 25.20 -1.75 1.54
N ALA A 151 26.44 -1.94 1.07
CA ALA A 151 26.88 -1.49 -0.25
C ALA A 151 26.52 -2.48 -1.38
N SER A 152 26.08 -3.69 -1.04
CA SER A 152 25.70 -4.71 -2.02
C SER A 152 24.26 -4.50 -2.49
N THR A 153 24.03 -4.65 -3.79
CA THR A 153 22.69 -4.62 -4.38
C THR A 153 21.84 -5.78 -3.85
N ARG A 154 20.63 -5.46 -3.39
CA ARG A 154 19.67 -6.43 -2.84
C ARG A 154 18.32 -6.38 -3.56
N THR A 155 17.62 -7.50 -3.59
CA THR A 155 16.25 -7.54 -4.10
C THR A 155 15.30 -6.98 -3.06
N LEU A 156 14.38 -6.11 -3.48
CA LEU A 156 13.23 -5.67 -2.69
C LEU A 156 12.02 -6.49 -3.08
N ASN A 157 11.44 -7.15 -2.09
CA ASN A 157 10.15 -7.82 -2.17
C ASN A 157 9.21 -7.13 -1.19
N LEU A 158 8.10 -6.59 -1.69
CA LEU A 158 7.04 -6.01 -0.86
C LEU A 158 5.69 -6.41 -1.43
N ALA A 159 4.79 -6.89 -0.57
CA ALA A 159 3.37 -7.02 -0.85
C ALA A 159 2.62 -6.38 0.31
N ALA A 160 1.96 -5.27 0.02
CA ALA A 160 1.09 -4.56 0.93
C ALA A 160 -0.36 -4.66 0.42
N SER A 161 -1.29 -4.99 1.30
CA SER A 161 -2.72 -5.12 0.98
C SER A 161 -3.59 -4.62 2.11
N ASP A 162 -4.91 -4.66 1.87
CA ASP A 162 -5.92 -4.32 2.88
C ASP A 162 -5.73 -2.89 3.40
N PHE A 163 -5.59 -1.96 2.44
CA PHE A 163 -5.37 -0.56 2.75
C PHE A 163 -6.60 0.04 3.41
N VAL A 164 -6.35 0.88 4.42
CA VAL A 164 -7.33 1.77 5.04
C VAL A 164 -6.88 3.22 4.84
N LEU A 165 -7.80 4.17 4.97
CA LEU A 165 -7.40 5.58 5.06
C LEU A 165 -6.47 5.75 6.26
N SER A 166 -5.37 6.48 6.07
CA SER A 166 -4.47 6.80 7.17
C SER A 166 -5.20 7.62 8.24
N ASP A 167 -4.79 7.49 9.50
CA ASP A 167 -5.41 8.26 10.58
C ASP A 167 -5.13 9.77 10.42
N ALA A 168 -3.95 10.12 9.91
CA ALA A 168 -3.63 11.50 9.55
C ALA A 168 -4.62 12.06 8.51
N PHE A 169 -4.95 11.29 7.48
CA PHE A 169 -5.93 11.71 6.47
C PHE A 169 -7.35 11.76 7.01
N LYS A 170 -7.75 10.85 7.91
CA LYS A 170 -9.06 10.91 8.57
C LYS A 170 -9.20 12.16 9.44
N THR A 171 -8.19 12.47 10.25
CA THR A 171 -8.14 13.68 11.08
C THR A 171 -8.24 14.90 10.19
N PHE A 172 -7.44 14.93 9.12
CA PHE A 172 -7.48 15.98 8.13
C PHE A 172 -8.88 16.19 7.53
N LEU A 173 -9.57 15.14 7.10
CA LEU A 173 -10.93 15.23 6.57
C LEU A 173 -11.90 15.78 7.62
N THR A 174 -11.81 15.28 8.85
CA THR A 174 -12.69 15.66 9.97
C THR A 174 -12.51 17.12 10.34
N ASP A 175 -11.27 17.58 10.49
CA ASP A 175 -10.91 18.97 10.81
C ASP A 175 -11.40 19.95 9.75
N ASN A 176 -11.58 19.45 8.53
CA ASN A 176 -12.03 20.21 7.38
C ASN A 176 -13.52 19.97 7.05
N GLY A 177 -14.29 19.39 7.97
CA GLY A 177 -15.74 19.25 7.85
C GLY A 177 -16.20 18.20 6.84
N ALA A 178 -15.31 17.29 6.42
CA ALA A 178 -15.63 16.14 5.59
C ALA A 178 -15.73 14.88 6.47
N ASP A 179 -16.75 14.05 6.21
CA ASP A 179 -16.87 12.74 6.88
C ASP A 179 -15.88 11.74 6.27
N PRO A 180 -14.91 11.20 7.02
CA PRO A 180 -13.97 10.20 6.51
C PRO A 180 -14.66 8.94 5.97
N ALA A 181 -15.84 8.57 6.50
CA ALA A 181 -16.60 7.43 5.99
C ALA A 181 -17.09 7.65 4.56
N SER A 182 -17.32 8.90 4.16
CA SER A 182 -17.66 9.26 2.78
C SER A 182 -16.50 9.06 1.80
N MET A 183 -15.26 8.97 2.29
CA MET A 183 -14.02 8.77 1.52
C MET A 183 -13.43 7.37 1.68
N ALA A 184 -14.05 6.50 2.50
CA ALA A 184 -13.58 5.13 2.73
C ALA A 184 -13.45 4.30 1.44
N PHE A 185 -14.18 4.68 0.39
CA PHE A 185 -14.10 4.04 -0.91
C PHE A 185 -12.70 4.17 -1.56
N VAL A 186 -11.95 5.23 -1.26
CA VAL A 186 -10.60 5.45 -1.80
C VAL A 186 -9.65 4.36 -1.33
N ALA A 187 -9.78 3.94 -0.07
CA ALA A 187 -9.01 2.83 0.48
C ALA A 187 -9.41 1.48 -0.16
N SER A 188 -10.71 1.26 -0.40
CA SER A 188 -11.19 0.06 -1.09
C SER A 188 -10.83 -0.01 -2.58
N MET A 189 -10.41 1.12 -3.17
CA MET A 189 -10.02 1.20 -4.57
C MET A 189 -8.64 0.60 -4.83
N VAL A 190 -7.74 0.65 -3.84
CA VAL A 190 -6.39 0.10 -3.91
C VAL A 190 -6.39 -1.27 -3.26
N LYS A 191 -6.31 -2.34 -4.07
CA LYS A 191 -6.33 -3.72 -3.57
C LYS A 191 -4.99 -4.15 -3.01
N SER A 192 -3.92 -3.83 -3.72
CA SER A 192 -2.57 -4.20 -3.34
C SER A 192 -1.52 -3.30 -3.98
N VAL A 193 -0.37 -3.21 -3.32
CA VAL A 193 0.86 -2.62 -3.82
C VAL A 193 1.94 -3.69 -3.70
N ASN A 194 2.52 -4.09 -4.84
CA ASN A 194 3.53 -5.12 -4.91
C ASN A 194 4.82 -4.59 -5.55
N ILE A 195 5.97 -4.95 -5.00
CA ILE A 195 7.31 -4.64 -5.53
C ILE A 195 8.12 -5.94 -5.59
N GLY A 196 8.78 -6.18 -6.72
CA GLY A 196 9.52 -7.42 -6.93
C GLY A 196 8.61 -8.64 -7.13
N THR A 197 9.19 -9.83 -6.96
CA THR A 197 8.47 -11.10 -7.10
C THR A 197 8.02 -11.61 -5.74
N VAL A 198 7.00 -10.97 -5.15
CA VAL A 198 6.38 -11.53 -3.95
C VAL A 198 5.44 -12.64 -4.38
N THR A 199 5.94 -13.87 -4.37
CA THR A 199 5.06 -15.02 -4.29
C THR A 199 4.54 -15.06 -2.87
N SER A 200 3.30 -14.63 -2.64
CA SER A 200 2.59 -15.04 -1.43
C SER A 200 2.47 -16.56 -1.51
N ILE A 201 3.42 -17.26 -0.89
CA ILE A 201 3.23 -18.67 -0.64
C ILE A 201 2.13 -18.68 0.42
N PRO A 202 0.89 -19.12 0.12
CA PRO A 202 -0.04 -19.40 1.20
C PRO A 202 0.72 -20.32 2.16
N ALA A 203 0.57 -20.10 3.47
CA ALA A 203 1.16 -21.00 4.46
C ALA A 203 0.62 -22.40 4.18
N ILE A 204 1.35 -23.19 3.39
CA ILE A 204 1.08 -24.60 3.18
C ILE A 204 1.45 -25.19 4.54
N PRO A 205 0.47 -25.68 5.33
CA PRO A 205 0.79 -26.34 6.58
C PRO A 205 1.81 -27.43 6.29
N GLU A 206 2.87 -27.50 7.08
CA GLU A 206 3.92 -28.48 6.86
C GLU A 206 3.30 -29.89 6.85
N PRO A 207 3.90 -30.86 6.14
CA PRO A 207 3.40 -32.25 6.14
C PRO A 207 3.17 -32.79 7.57
N SER A 208 3.95 -32.31 8.53
CA SER A 208 3.83 -32.59 9.97
C SER A 208 2.56 -32.00 10.60
N THR A 209 2.10 -30.82 10.20
CA THR A 209 0.84 -30.22 10.68
C THR A 209 -0.37 -31.04 10.24
N TYR A 210 -0.38 -31.51 8.99
CA TYR A 210 -1.41 -32.43 8.51
C TYR A 210 -1.37 -33.79 9.22
N ALA A 211 -0.18 -34.32 9.48
CA ALA A 211 -0.01 -35.55 10.23
C ALA A 211 -0.51 -35.40 11.68
N LEU A 212 -0.24 -34.27 12.34
CA LEU A 212 -0.68 -34.00 13.71
C LEU A 212 -2.20 -33.81 13.81
N MET A 213 -2.80 -33.10 12.83
CA MET A 213 -4.27 -32.95 12.74
C MET A 213 -4.95 -34.30 12.44
N GLY A 214 -4.37 -35.13 11.57
CA GLY A 214 -4.85 -36.48 11.28
C GLY A 214 -4.73 -37.41 12.49
N LEU A 215 -3.60 -37.41 13.19
CA LEU A 215 -3.39 -38.21 14.40
C LEU A 215 -4.30 -37.76 15.54
N GLY A 216 -4.55 -36.45 15.70
CA GLY A 216 -5.51 -35.93 16.66
C GLY A 216 -6.92 -36.47 16.43
N LEU A 217 -7.36 -36.52 15.17
CA LEU A 217 -8.67 -37.08 14.80
C LEU A 217 -8.76 -38.59 15.03
N VAL A 218 -7.70 -39.34 14.77
CA VAL A 218 -7.63 -40.79 15.04
C VAL A 218 -7.68 -41.05 16.56
N GLY A 219 -6.96 -40.27 17.36
CA GLY A 219 -6.99 -40.38 18.82
C GLY A 219 -8.39 -40.09 19.41
N ILE A 220 -9.08 -39.09 18.87
CA ILE A 220 -10.46 -38.75 19.27
C ILE A 220 -11.43 -39.87 18.82
N ALA A 221 -11.27 -40.45 17.64
CA ALA A 221 -12.11 -41.54 17.15
C ALA A 221 -11.98 -42.82 18.00
N PHE A 222 -10.76 -43.18 18.42
CA PHE A 222 -10.52 -44.33 19.30
C PHE A 222 -11.07 -44.13 20.72
N THR A 223 -10.92 -42.93 21.27
CA THR A 223 -11.47 -42.60 22.61
C THR A 223 -12.99 -42.53 22.58
N ALA A 224 -13.61 -42.01 21.51
CA ALA A 224 -15.04 -42.02 21.31
C ALA A 224 -15.60 -43.45 21.20
N ARG A 225 -14.95 -44.35 20.43
CA ARG A 225 -15.33 -45.77 20.36
C ARG A 225 -15.25 -46.47 21.72
N ARG A 226 -14.20 -46.20 22.50
CA ARG A 226 -14.06 -46.78 23.84
C ARG A 226 -15.18 -46.32 24.79
N LYS A 227 -15.64 -45.08 24.68
CA LYS A 227 -16.77 -44.56 25.48
C LYS A 227 -18.14 -45.09 25.03
N MET A 228 -18.31 -45.51 23.78
CA MET A 228 -19.55 -46.13 23.31
C MET A 228 -19.63 -47.63 23.65
N ALA A 229 -18.49 -48.26 24.00
CA ALA A 229 -18.39 -49.67 24.36
C ALA A 229 -18.34 -49.93 25.88
N ALA A 230 -18.52 -48.88 26.69
CA ALA A 230 -18.66 -48.93 28.15
C ALA A 230 -20.03 -48.37 28.53
#